data_AF-A0A508WW81-F1
#
_entry.id   AF-A0A508WW81-F1
#
_cell.length_a   1.000
_cell.length_b   1.000
_cell.length_c   1.000
_cell.angle_alpha   90.00
_cell.angle_beta   90.00
_cell.angle_gamma   90.00
#
_symmetry.space_group_name_H-M   'P 1'
#
loop_
_entity.id
_entity.type
_entity.pdbx_description
1 polymer ?
#
loop_
_entity_poly.entity_id
_entity_poly.type
_entity_poly.pdbx_seq_one_letter_code
_entity_poly.pdbx_strand_id
1 'polypeptide(L)' 'MTSKITLTAKVLFPLLIAAGPAGCGTAAKEKTAPCKRPANLTSYAPDARRECGPMMSVNGDAAAAFAAIEAMATE' A
#
# COMPACT_ATOMS: atom_id res chain seq x y z
N MET A 1 -1.82 -37.98 -31.61
CA MET A 1 -1.17 -37.35 -30.43
C MET A 1 -1.86 -36.05 -29.99
N THR A 2 -2.47 -35.31 -30.91
CA THR A 2 -3.20 -34.04 -30.71
C THR A 2 -4.44 -34.13 -29.80
N SER A 3 -5.23 -35.20 -29.87
CA SER A 3 -6.47 -35.30 -29.08
C SER A 3 -6.25 -35.34 -27.56
N LYS A 4 -5.18 -36.01 -27.10
CA LYS A 4 -4.82 -36.08 -25.67
C LYS A 4 -4.43 -34.70 -25.12
N ILE A 5 -3.74 -33.90 -25.94
CA ILE A 5 -3.29 -32.53 -25.62
C ILE A 5 -4.48 -31.57 -25.53
N THR A 6 -5.46 -31.72 -26.42
CA THR A 6 -6.70 -30.91 -26.38
C THR A 6 -7.55 -31.23 -25.15
N LEU A 7 -7.58 -32.51 -24.73
CA LEU A 7 -8.29 -32.94 -23.53
C LEU A 7 -7.63 -32.41 -22.26
N THR A 8 -6.30 -32.52 -22.14
CA THR A 8 -5.57 -31.95 -21.00
C THR A 8 -5.66 -30.43 -20.96
N ALA A 9 -5.61 -29.73 -22.10
CA ALA A 9 -5.80 -28.29 -22.15
C ALA A 9 -7.22 -27.86 -21.71
N LYS A 10 -8.26 -28.57 -22.14
CA LYS A 10 -9.66 -28.31 -21.73
C LYS A 10 -9.93 -28.56 -20.25
N VAL A 11 -9.15 -29.42 -19.60
CA VAL A 11 -9.28 -29.72 -18.17
C VAL A 11 -8.39 -28.82 -17.31
N LEU A 12 -7.18 -28.51 -17.78
CA LEU A 12 -6.22 -27.68 -17.05
C LEU A 12 -6.65 -26.21 -17.01
N PHE A 13 -7.25 -25.70 -18.08
CA PHE A 13 -7.71 -24.31 -18.16
C PHE A 13 -8.79 -23.95 -17.11
N PRO A 14 -9.89 -24.70 -16.95
CA PRO A 14 -10.87 -24.43 -15.90
C PRO A 14 -10.32 -24.69 -14.49
N LEU A 15 -9.39 -25.64 -14.33
CA LEU A 15 -8.74 -25.92 -13.04
C LEU A 15 -7.87 -24.75 -12.56
N LEU A 16 -7.13 -24.11 -13.48
CA LEU A 16 -6.34 -22.92 -13.19
C LEU A 16 -7.22 -21.70 -12.84
N ILE A 17 -8.37 -21.54 -13.52
CA ILE A 17 -9.34 -20.48 -13.21
C ILE A 17 -10.00 -20.70 -11.85
N ALA A 18 -10.32 -21.95 -11.49
CA ALA A 18 -10.90 -22.28 -10.19
C ALA A 18 -9.89 -22.13 -9.03
N ALA A 19 -8.61 -22.40 -9.26
CA ALA A 19 -7.55 -22.26 -8.26
C ALA A 19 -6.99 -20.83 -8.14
N GLY A 20 -7.09 -20.02 -9.20
CA GLY A 20 -6.63 -18.62 -9.23
C GLY A 20 -7.14 -17.72 -8.09
N PRO A 21 -8.43 -17.74 -7.71
CA PRO A 21 -8.92 -16.90 -6.61
C PRO A 21 -8.46 -17.35 -5.22
N ALA A 22 -7.92 -18.57 -5.06
CA ALA A 22 -7.25 -18.97 -3.83
C ALA A 22 -5.84 -18.33 -3.68
N GLY A 23 -5.34 -17.67 -4.73
CA GLY A 23 -3.96 -17.18 -4.84
C GLY A 23 -3.73 -15.69 -4.53
N CYS A 24 -4.71 -14.89 -4.12
CA CYS A 24 -4.45 -13.51 -3.72
C CYS A 24 -5.35 -13.04 -2.57
N GLY A 25 -4.82 -13.11 -1.35
CA GLY A 25 -5.07 -12.09 -0.32
C GLY A 25 -6.17 -12.31 0.72
N THR A 26 -6.93 -13.42 0.75
CA THR A 26 -8.02 -13.53 1.75
C THR A 26 -8.25 -14.95 2.29
N ALA A 27 -7.35 -15.49 3.12
CA ALA A 27 -7.64 -16.74 3.83
C ALA A 27 -6.95 -16.96 5.19
N ALA A 28 -6.20 -15.99 5.73
CA ALA A 28 -5.71 -16.06 7.10
C ALA A 28 -6.01 -14.74 7.82
N LYS A 29 -7.30 -14.51 8.05
CA LYS A 29 -7.71 -13.57 9.07
C LYS A 29 -7.43 -14.27 10.41
N GLU A 30 -6.54 -13.67 11.20
CA GLU A 30 -6.32 -13.84 12.65
C GLU A 30 -5.08 -14.63 13.14
N LYS A 31 -4.10 -13.90 13.72
CA LYS A 31 -3.82 -13.84 15.19
C LYS A 31 -2.39 -13.48 15.61
N THR A 32 -1.52 -13.01 14.71
CA THR A 32 -0.22 -12.47 15.13
C THR A 32 0.13 -11.19 14.36
N ALA A 33 0.11 -10.07 15.09
CA ALA A 33 0.29 -8.67 14.65
C ALA A 33 -0.84 -8.05 13.79
N PRO A 34 -1.43 -6.90 14.18
CA PRO A 34 -2.40 -6.18 13.36
C PRO A 34 -1.70 -5.55 12.16
N CYS A 35 -1.61 -6.28 11.05
CA CYS A 35 -1.16 -5.70 9.76
C CYS A 35 -2.16 -4.68 9.18
N LYS A 36 -3.28 -4.43 9.88
CA LYS A 36 -4.17 -3.32 9.56
C LYS A 36 -3.50 -2.05 10.10
N ARG A 37 -2.98 -1.21 9.21
CA ARG A 37 -2.54 0.14 9.57
C ARG A 37 -3.72 0.78 10.31
N PRO A 38 -3.56 1.10 11.60
CA PRO A 38 -4.65 1.62 12.37
C PRO A 38 -5.07 2.97 11.80
N ALA A 39 -6.36 3.25 11.90
CA ALA A 39 -6.93 4.51 11.40
C ALA A 39 -6.29 5.73 12.08
N ASN A 40 -5.76 5.55 13.29
CA ASN A 40 -5.04 6.58 14.04
C ASN A 40 -3.61 6.11 14.37
N LEU A 41 -2.62 6.92 14.04
CA LEU A 41 -1.19 6.66 14.28
C LEU A 41 -0.85 6.48 15.77
N THR A 42 -1.72 6.94 16.68
CA THR A 42 -1.54 6.86 18.15
C THR A 42 -1.97 5.55 18.79
N SER A 43 -2.49 4.61 18.01
CA SER A 43 -3.05 3.35 18.53
C SER A 43 -2.01 2.32 18.95
N TYR A 44 -0.73 2.50 18.58
CA TYR A 44 0.37 1.65 19.03
C TYR A 44 1.19 2.25 20.18
N ALA A 45 1.20 3.59 20.30
CA ALA A 45 1.85 4.31 21.38
C ALA A 45 1.22 5.71 21.51
N PRO A 46 1.14 6.28 22.73
CA PRO A 46 0.78 7.68 22.90
C PRO A 46 1.67 8.55 22.01
N ASP A 47 1.07 9.36 21.14
CA ASP A 47 1.83 10.34 20.38
C ASP A 47 2.29 11.43 21.36
N ALA A 48 3.60 11.52 21.59
CA ALA A 48 4.19 12.55 22.44
C ALA A 48 4.06 13.96 21.83
N ARG A 49 3.69 14.04 20.54
CA ARG A 49 3.33 15.31 19.92
C ARG A 49 2.01 15.79 20.54
N ARG A 50 1.97 17.06 20.91
CA ARG A 50 0.72 17.74 21.28
C ARG A 50 -0.22 17.70 20.06
N GLU A 51 -1.53 17.82 20.29
CA GLU A 51 -2.48 17.95 19.19
C GLU A 51 -1.94 18.95 18.15
N CYS A 52 -1.74 18.46 16.92
CA CYS A 52 -1.32 19.31 15.83
C CYS A 52 -2.39 20.38 15.68
N GLY A 53 -2.01 21.64 15.87
CA GLY A 53 -2.93 22.76 15.70
C GLY A 53 -3.53 22.80 14.28
N PRO A 54 -4.38 23.80 14.00
CA PRO A 54 -4.96 23.96 12.67
C PRO A 54 -3.88 23.90 11.58
N MET A 55 -4.21 23.23 10.47
CA MET A 55 -3.31 23.15 9.32
C MET A 55 -2.96 24.57 8.86
N MET A 56 -1.67 24.88 8.74
CA MET A 56 -1.18 26.18 8.30
C MET A 56 -0.35 26.04 7.03
N SER A 57 -0.39 27.06 6.17
CA SER A 57 0.52 27.14 5.03
C SER A 57 1.93 27.41 5.53
N VAL A 58 2.86 26.55 5.15
CA VAL A 58 4.27 26.65 5.56
C VAL A 58 5.07 27.56 4.61
N ASN A 59 4.63 27.65 3.35
CA ASN A 59 5.22 28.48 2.29
C ASN A 59 4.18 29.48 1.79
N GLY A 60 3.97 30.57 2.54
CA GLY A 60 3.02 31.63 2.16
C GLY A 60 3.43 32.38 0.89
N ASP A 61 4.73 32.43 0.61
CA ASP A 61 5.29 32.93 -0.64
C ASP A 61 6.05 31.79 -1.33
N ALA A 62 5.51 31.32 -2.44
CA ALA A 62 6.11 30.25 -3.23
C ALA A 62 7.45 30.66 -3.83
N ALA A 63 7.61 31.92 -4.26
CA ALA A 63 8.84 32.39 -4.90
C ALA A 63 10.01 32.39 -3.91
N ALA A 64 9.78 32.90 -2.70
CA ALA A 64 10.77 32.86 -1.63
C ALA A 64 11.14 31.41 -1.25
N ALA A 65 10.16 30.51 -1.19
CA ALA A 65 10.40 29.11 -0.87
C ALA A 65 11.27 28.40 -1.94
N PHE A 66 11.00 28.64 -3.23
CA PHE A 66 11.81 28.07 -4.31
C PHE A 66 13.23 28.63 -4.36
N ALA A 67 13.40 29.94 -4.13
CA ALA A 67 14.72 30.55 -4.07
C ALA A 67 15.58 29.95 -2.94
N ALA A 68 14.98 29.66 -1.78
CA ALA A 68 15.68 28.99 -0.68
C ALA A 68 16.09 27.55 -1.02
N ILE A 69 15.25 26.81 -1.75
CA ILE A 69 15.59 25.44 -2.21
C ILE A 69 16.75 25.47 -3.20
N GLU A 70 16.74 26.43 -4.13
CA GLU A 70 17.81 26.58 -5.12
C GLU A 70 19.14 26.93 -4.47
N ALA A 71 19.15 27.83 -3.47
CA ALA A 71 20.34 28.16 -2.70
C ALA A 71 20.98 26.92 -2.04
N MET A 72 20.18 26.02 -1.44
CA MET A 72 20.71 24.79 -0.83
C MET A 72 21.30 23.81 -1.85
N ALA A 73 20.83 23.83 -3.11
CA ALA A 73 21.33 22.92 -4.15
C ALA A 73 22.70 23.35 -4.71
N THR A 74 23.15 24.57 -4.39
CA THR A 74 24.42 25.14 -4.86
C THR A 74 25.55 25.06 -3.83
N GLU A 75 25.29 24.52 -2.63
CA GLU A 75 26.28 24.18 -1.60
C GLU A 75 26.86 22.77 -1.80
#